data_AF-F8PGZ2-F1
#
_entry.id   AF-F8PGZ2-F1
#
_cell.length_a   1.000
_cell.length_b   1.000
_cell.length_c   1.000
_cell.angle_alpha   90.00
_cell.angle_beta   90.00
_cell.angle_gamma   90.00
#
_symmetry.space_group_name_H-M   'P 1'
#
loop_
_entity.id
_entity.type
_entity.pdbx_description
1 polymer ?
#
loop_
_entity_poly.entity_id
_entity_poly.type
_entity_poly.pdbx_seq_one_letter_code
_entity_poly.pdbx_strand_id
1 'polypeptide(L)'
;MAKILLGCLVGKLPKQAIIAIRSLLDFIYISQYPTHSDTTLGYLSDALKTFHQNKAIFVTLGVRENLNIPQFHSLLHYVDSIRWFGATNNYNTKIFECFHIDMAKNAWRD
;
A
#
# COMPACT_ATOMS: atom_id res chain seq x y z
N MET A 1 -1.30 -8.27 -9.79
CA MET A 1 0.04 -8.36 -10.38
C MET A 1 1.10 -8.70 -9.34
N ALA A 2 1.34 -7.86 -8.31
CA ALA A 2 2.46 -8.07 -7.38
C ALA A 2 2.42 -9.38 -6.56
N LYS A 3 1.25 -9.94 -6.24
CA LYS A 3 1.12 -11.21 -5.49
C LYS A 3 1.69 -12.43 -6.23
N ILE A 4 1.71 -12.42 -7.57
CA ILE A 4 2.24 -13.53 -8.37
C ILE A 4 3.76 -13.65 -8.20
N LEU A 5 4.45 -12.50 -8.11
CA LEU A 5 5.90 -12.44 -7.90
C LEU A 5 6.33 -12.97 -6.52
N LEU A 6 5.40 -13.05 -5.56
CA LEU A 6 5.69 -13.55 -4.22
C LEU A 6 6.09 -15.04 -4.23
N GLY A 7 5.54 -15.82 -5.17
CA GLY A 7 5.90 -17.23 -5.35
C GLY A 7 7.36 -17.41 -5.80
N CYS A 8 7.88 -16.47 -6.60
CA CYS A 8 9.27 -16.49 -7.07
C CYS A 8 10.30 -16.21 -5.96
N LEU A 9 9.86 -15.66 -4.82
CA LEU A 9 10.72 -15.32 -3.68
C LEU A 9 10.88 -16.48 -2.69
N VAL A 10 10.08 -17.54 -2.82
CA VAL A 10 10.15 -18.72 -1.96
C VAL A 10 11.52 -19.40 -2.13
N GLY A 11 12.23 -19.62 -1.03
CA GLY A 11 13.58 -20.18 -1.02
C GLY A 11 14.70 -19.19 -1.39
N LYS A 12 14.37 -17.95 -1.78
CA LYS A 12 15.34 -16.87 -2.04
C LYS A 12 15.44 -15.85 -0.91
N LEU A 13 14.34 -15.64 -0.18
CA LEU A 13 14.29 -14.73 0.96
C LEU A 13 13.95 -15.48 2.25
N PRO A 14 14.37 -14.95 3.43
CA PRO A 14 13.95 -15.50 4.70
C PRO A 14 12.43 -15.41 4.83
N LYS A 15 11.84 -16.41 5.51
CA LYS A 15 10.39 -16.52 5.71
C LYS A 15 9.77 -15.21 6.24
N GLN A 16 10.45 -14.55 7.16
CA GLN A 16 10.01 -13.29 7.75
C GLN A 16 9.87 -12.16 6.71
N ALA A 17 10.80 -12.07 5.75
CA ALA A 17 10.72 -11.10 4.66
C ALA A 17 9.54 -11.41 3.74
N ILE A 18 9.30 -12.68 3.42
CA ILE A 18 8.15 -13.08 2.61
C ILE A 18 6.83 -12.71 3.29
N ILE A 19 6.72 -12.92 4.61
CA ILE A 19 5.55 -12.52 5.41
C ILE A 19 5.37 -10.99 5.39
N ALA A 20 6.45 -10.22 5.57
CA ALA A 20 6.39 -8.77 5.53
C ALA A 20 5.92 -8.26 4.15
N ILE A 21 6.48 -8.78 3.05
CA ILE A 21 6.06 -8.39 1.69
C ILE A 21 4.60 -8.77 1.45
N ARG A 22 4.20 -9.99 1.82
CA ARG A 22 2.83 -10.47 1.63
C ARG A 22 1.83 -9.60 2.39
N SER A 23 2.08 -9.33 3.67
CA SER A 23 1.19 -8.52 4.51
C SER A 23 1.09 -7.08 4.00
N LEU A 24 2.19 -6.49 3.52
CA LEU A 24 2.15 -5.18 2.87
C LEU A 24 1.32 -5.19 1.59
N LEU A 25 1.45 -6.24 0.75
CA LEU A 25 0.62 -6.39 -0.43
C LEU A 25 -0.86 -6.57 -0.07
N ASP A 26 -1.17 -7.40 0.93
CA ASP A 26 -2.53 -7.58 1.42
C ASP A 26 -3.14 -6.25 1.88
N PHE A 27 -2.37 -5.43 2.61
CA PHE A 27 -2.78 -4.09 3.00
C PHE A 27 -3.11 -3.20 1.78
N ILE A 28 -2.19 -3.13 0.81
CA ILE A 28 -2.38 -2.33 -0.41
C ILE A 28 -3.62 -2.78 -1.16
N TYR A 29 -3.81 -4.09 -1.33
CA TYR A 29 -4.95 -4.65 -2.04
C TYR A 29 -6.28 -4.34 -1.34
N ILE A 30 -6.36 -4.52 -0.02
CA ILE A 30 -7.60 -4.25 0.73
C ILE A 30 -7.91 -2.75 0.70
N SER A 31 -6.91 -1.88 0.86
CA SER A 31 -7.10 -0.42 0.87
C SER A 31 -7.69 0.13 -0.43
N GLN A 32 -7.59 -0.60 -1.54
CA GLN A 32 -8.11 -0.24 -2.86
C GLN A 32 -9.55 -0.71 -3.09
N TYR A 33 -10.18 -1.37 -2.12
CA TYR A 33 -11.56 -1.81 -2.28
C TYR A 33 -12.49 -0.60 -2.46
N PRO A 34 -13.50 -0.71 -3.34
CA PRO A 34 -14.41 0.41 -3.60
C PRO A 34 -15.29 0.74 -2.39
N THR A 35 -15.49 -0.23 -1.50
CA THR A 35 -16.28 -0.10 -0.27
C THR A 35 -15.64 -0.93 0.84
N HIS A 36 -15.74 -0.43 2.07
CA HIS A 36 -15.22 -1.10 3.26
C HIS A 36 -16.34 -1.42 4.24
N SER A 37 -16.28 -2.62 4.82
CA SER A 37 -17.01 -3.00 6.04
C SER A 37 -16.05 -3.07 7.23
N ASP A 38 -16.59 -3.11 8.45
CA ASP A 38 -15.79 -3.32 9.67
C ASP A 38 -14.89 -4.55 9.58
N THR A 39 -15.38 -5.62 8.95
CA THR A 39 -14.59 -6.82 8.70
C THR A 39 -13.37 -6.54 7.81
N THR A 40 -13.56 -5.82 6.70
CA THR A 40 -12.44 -5.49 5.80
C THR A 40 -11.46 -4.51 6.44
N LEU A 41 -11.94 -3.60 7.30
CA LEU A 41 -11.08 -2.71 8.10
C LEU A 41 -10.28 -3.49 9.15
N GLY A 42 -10.88 -4.54 9.72
CA GLY A 42 -10.18 -5.51 10.56
C GLY A 42 -9.03 -6.18 9.80
N TYR A 43 -9.30 -6.71 8.61
CA TYR A 43 -8.26 -7.31 7.76
C TYR A 43 -7.15 -6.34 7.38
N LEU A 44 -7.50 -5.08 7.10
CA LEU A 44 -6.53 -4.02 6.80
C LEU A 44 -5.62 -3.76 8.00
N SER A 45 -6.20 -3.68 9.20
CA SER A 45 -5.46 -3.48 10.47
C SER A 45 -4.54 -4.66 10.77
N ASP A 46 -5.03 -5.89 10.59
CA ASP A 46 -4.27 -7.12 10.81
C ASP A 46 -3.10 -7.27 9.83
N ALA A 47 -3.31 -6.91 8.57
CA ALA A 47 -2.26 -6.88 7.56
C ALA A 47 -1.16 -5.89 7.94
N LEU A 48 -1.53 -4.68 8.38
CA LEU A 48 -0.56 -3.68 8.82
C LEU A 48 0.21 -4.14 10.06
N LYS A 49 -0.49 -4.69 11.07
CA LYS A 49 0.13 -5.25 12.27
C LYS A 49 1.14 -6.35 11.93
N THR A 50 0.76 -7.27 11.04
CA THR A 50 1.64 -8.34 10.55
C THR A 50 2.88 -7.76 9.87
N PHE A 51 2.73 -6.72 9.04
CA PHE A 51 3.86 -6.04 8.43
C PHE A 51 4.80 -5.43 9.48
N HIS A 52 4.28 -4.70 10.47
CA HIS A 52 5.09 -4.08 11.52
C HIS A 52 5.87 -5.09 12.37
N GLN A 53 5.29 -6.26 12.65
CA GLN A 53 5.97 -7.34 13.37
C GLN A 53 7.14 -7.95 12.58
N ASN A 54 7.09 -7.90 11.25
CA ASN A 54 8.06 -8.59 10.38
C ASN A 54 9.03 -7.64 9.66
N LYS A 55 8.74 -6.33 9.58
CA LYS A 55 9.54 -5.36 8.79
C LYS A 55 10.99 -5.20 9.24
N ALA A 56 11.31 -5.53 10.48
CA ALA A 56 12.67 -5.43 11.01
C ALA A 56 13.69 -6.25 10.21
N ILE A 57 13.24 -7.34 9.55
CA ILE A 57 14.08 -8.18 8.71
C ILE A 57 14.78 -7.40 7.58
N PHE A 58 14.15 -6.35 7.04
CA PHE A 58 14.77 -5.55 5.98
C PHE A 58 15.95 -4.72 6.49
N VAL A 59 15.92 -4.32 7.76
CA VAL A 59 17.04 -3.65 8.41
C VAL A 59 18.15 -4.67 8.70
N THR A 60 17.80 -5.85 9.22
CA THR A 60 18.75 -6.94 9.48
C THR A 60 19.46 -7.43 8.23
N LEU A 61 18.76 -7.48 7.09
CA LEU A 61 19.34 -7.84 5.79
C LEU A 61 20.17 -6.71 5.15
N GLY A 62 20.26 -5.54 5.79
CA GLY A 62 21.00 -4.39 5.26
C GLY A 62 20.34 -3.72 4.04
N VAL A 63 19.06 -3.96 3.79
CA VAL A 63 18.33 -3.32 2.67
C VAL A 63 18.20 -1.82 2.92
N ARG A 64 18.04 -1.41 4.17
CA ARG A 64 17.96 0.00 4.59
C ARG A 64 18.30 0.14 6.07
N GLU A 65 18.88 1.27 6.46
CA GLU A 65 19.19 1.56 7.88
C GLU A 65 17.93 1.64 8.75
N ASN A 66 16.85 2.21 8.22
CA ASN A 66 15.56 2.29 8.88
C ASN A 66 14.40 2.39 7.89
N LEU A 67 13.20 2.13 8.38
CA LEU A 67 11.94 2.22 7.64
C LEU A 67 11.06 3.39 8.12
N ASN A 68 11.68 4.45 8.67
CA ASN A 68 10.98 5.64 9.13
C ASN A 68 10.71 6.59 7.94
N ILE A 69 9.97 6.08 6.96
CA ILE A 69 9.60 6.81 5.75
C ILE A 69 8.18 7.36 5.95
N PRO A 70 7.89 8.62 5.58
CA PRO A 70 6.55 9.20 5.70
C PRO A 70 5.45 8.31 5.10
N GLN A 71 5.74 7.63 4.00
CA GLN A 71 4.82 6.69 3.33
C GLN A 71 4.45 5.47 4.19
N PHE A 72 5.38 4.94 5.00
CA PHE A 72 5.07 3.85 5.92
C PHE A 72 4.34 4.35 7.16
N HIS A 73 4.64 5.57 7.60
CA HIS A 73 3.94 6.20 8.72
C HIS A 73 2.48 6.49 8.36
N SER A 74 2.21 7.00 7.15
CA SER A 74 0.84 7.29 6.71
C SER A 74 -0.09 6.08 6.74
N LEU A 75 0.44 4.86 6.54
CA LEU A 75 -0.36 3.62 6.58
C LEU A 75 -1.10 3.43 7.92
N LEU A 76 -0.55 3.94 9.03
CA LEU A 76 -1.18 3.87 10.35
C LEU A 76 -2.52 4.61 10.39
N HIS A 77 -2.69 5.63 9.55
CA HIS A 77 -3.87 6.49 9.53
C HIS A 77 -4.91 6.07 8.49
N TYR A 78 -4.66 5.02 7.69
CA TYR A 78 -5.57 4.62 6.62
C TYR A 78 -6.91 4.15 7.15
N VAL A 79 -6.94 3.36 8.23
CA VAL A 79 -8.19 2.83 8.79
C VAL A 79 -9.09 3.96 9.27
N ASP A 80 -8.52 4.93 9.99
CA ASP A 80 -9.25 6.10 10.45
C ASP A 80 -9.68 6.96 9.26
N SER A 81 -8.79 7.21 8.30
CA SER A 81 -9.11 7.98 7.10
C SER A 81 -10.27 7.36 6.32
N ILE A 82 -10.29 6.03 6.17
CA ILE A 82 -11.37 5.34 5.46
C ILE A 82 -12.70 5.45 6.22
N ARG A 83 -12.66 5.42 7.57
CA ARG A 83 -13.88 5.60 8.38
C ARG A 83 -14.44 7.01 8.28
N TRP A 84 -13.59 8.03 8.29
CA TRP A 84 -14.00 9.43 8.27
C TRP A 84 -14.37 9.93 6.87
N PHE A 85 -13.66 9.46 5.84
CA PHE A 85 -13.73 10.03 4.50
C PHE A 85 -14.25 9.03 3.44
N GLY A 86 -14.39 7.75 3.78
CA GLY A 86 -14.80 6.71 2.83
C GLY A 86 -13.62 6.13 2.05
N ALA A 87 -13.91 5.42 0.96
CA ALA A 87 -12.89 4.65 0.23
C ALA A 87 -11.77 5.53 -0.35
N THR A 88 -10.54 4.99 -0.39
CA THR A 88 -9.33 5.73 -0.78
C THR A 88 -9.31 6.16 -2.25
N ASN A 89 -10.14 5.54 -3.10
CA ASN A 89 -10.27 5.90 -4.51
C ASN A 89 -10.84 7.31 -4.74
N ASN A 90 -11.61 7.84 -3.79
CA ASN A 90 -12.24 9.16 -3.91
C ASN A 90 -11.27 10.35 -3.78
N TYR A 91 -10.04 10.12 -3.30
CA TYR A 91 -9.10 11.21 -2.94
C TYR A 91 -7.75 11.12 -3.65
N ASN A 92 -7.60 10.28 -4.68
CA ASN A 92 -6.34 10.23 -5.41
C ASN A 92 -6.20 11.40 -6.39
N THR A 93 -4.96 11.76 -6.73
CA THR A 93 -4.63 12.86 -7.64
C THR A 93 -4.79 12.52 -9.12
N LYS A 94 -5.09 11.26 -9.48
CA LYS A 94 -5.14 10.80 -10.88
C LYS A 94 -6.13 11.60 -11.71
N ILE A 95 -7.25 12.04 -11.15
CA ILE A 95 -8.23 12.84 -11.89
C ILE A 95 -7.59 14.16 -12.34
N PHE A 96 -6.87 14.83 -11.43
CA PHE A 96 -6.16 16.07 -11.74
C PHE A 96 -4.95 15.85 -12.65
N GLU A 97 -4.20 14.76 -12.47
CA GLU A 97 -3.09 14.39 -13.34
C GLU A 97 -3.54 14.08 -14.77
N CYS A 98 -4.63 13.31 -14.95
CA CYS A 98 -5.23 13.08 -16.25
C CYS A 98 -5.71 14.39 -16.89
N PHE A 99 -6.36 15.25 -16.10
CA PHE A 99 -6.80 16.55 -16.58
C PHE A 99 -5.63 17.45 -17.03
N HIS A 100 -4.50 17.45 -16.32
CA HIS A 100 -3.30 18.16 -16.73
C HIS A 100 -2.77 17.66 -18.09
N ILE A 101 -2.81 16.35 -18.36
CA ILE A 101 -2.40 15.78 -19.65
C ILE A 101 -3.33 16.25 -20.77
N ASP A 102 -4.65 16.23 -20.54
CA ASP A 102 -5.64 16.66 -21.54
C ASP A 102 -5.53 18.16 -21.83
N MET A 103 -5.35 18.99 -20.80
CA MET A 103 -5.11 20.42 -20.99
C MET A 103 -3.82 20.71 -21.76
N ALA A 104 -2.72 20.02 -21.44
CA ALA A 104 -1.46 20.18 -22.16
C ALA A 104 -1.54 19.76 -23.64
N LYS A 105 -2.38 18.76 -23.97
CA LYS A 105 -2.54 18.25 -25.34
C LYS A 105 -3.57 19.01 -26.17
N ASN A 106 -4.64 19.50 -25.56
CA ASN A 106 -5.73 20.19 -26.26
C ASN A 106 -5.48 21.71 -26.40
N ALA A 107 -4.52 22.28 -25.67
CA ALA A 107 -4.15 23.70 -25.80
C ALA A 107 -3.51 24.07 -27.15
N TRP A 108 -3.11 23.09 -27.98
CA TRP A 108 -2.45 23.32 -29.28
C TRP A 108 -3.29 22.88 -30.48
N ARG A 109 -4.57 22.57 -30.26
CA ARG A 109 -5.53 22.26 -31.32
C ARG A 109 -6.55 23.41 -31.40
N ASP A 110 -6.11 24.50 -32.01
CA ASP A 110 -7.03 25.44 -32.68
C ASP A 110 -7.51 24.81 -34.01
#